data_AF-J2P959-F1
#
_entry.id   AF-J2P959-F1
#
_cell.length_a   1.000
_cell.length_b   1.000
_cell.length_c   1.000
_cell.angle_alpha   90.00
_cell.angle_beta   90.00
_cell.angle_gamma   90.00
#
_symmetry.space_group_name_H-M   'P 1'
#
loop_
_entity.id
_entity.type
_entity.pdbx_description
1 polymer ?
#
loop_
_entity_poly.entity_id
_entity_poly.type
_entity_poly.pdbx_seq_one_letter_code
_entity_poly.pdbx_strand_id
1 'polypeptide(L)'
;MKDDNPSIETMRTQRDEIERQLAQATIAPMQEFLALLGSDEITEFLDRLASAASPLEERTRRQVTQWASARTAMVKIGDIELARLRKLVD
;
A
#
# COMPACT_ATOMS: atom_id res chain seq x y z
N MET A 1 10.20 -2.21 -47.15
CA MET A 1 9.87 -2.58 -45.76
C MET A 1 8.83 -1.58 -45.29
N LYS A 2 7.65 -2.04 -44.85
CA LYS A 2 6.77 -1.17 -44.08
C LYS A 2 7.48 -0.91 -42.75
N ASP A 3 7.67 0.36 -42.40
CA ASP A 3 7.95 0.73 -41.02
C ASP A 3 6.68 0.38 -40.22
N ASP A 4 6.62 -0.85 -39.71
CA ASP A 4 5.56 -1.32 -38.81
C ASP A 4 5.75 -0.77 -37.38
N ASN A 5 6.49 0.34 -37.23
CA ASN A 5 6.66 0.98 -35.94
C ASN A 5 5.37 1.73 -35.55
N PRO A 6 4.80 1.46 -34.37
CA PRO A 6 3.64 2.17 -33.89
C PRO A 6 3.94 3.67 -33.76
N SER A 7 2.95 4.51 -34.08
CA SER A 7 3.09 5.94 -33.85
C SER A 7 3.25 6.23 -32.35
N ILE A 8 3.89 7.36 -32.02
CA ILE A 8 4.03 7.81 -30.62
C ILE A 8 2.68 7.89 -29.92
N GLU A 9 1.63 8.28 -30.65
CA GLU A 9 0.26 8.35 -30.14
C GLU A 9 -0.29 6.96 -29.81
N THR A 10 -0.11 5.97 -30.69
CA THR A 10 -0.50 4.58 -30.42
C THR A 10 0.22 4.02 -29.19
N MET A 11 1.51 4.30 -29.03
CA MET A 11 2.28 3.86 -27.87
C MET A 11 1.79 4.50 -26.56
N ARG A 12 1.39 5.78 -26.59
CA ARG A 12 0.83 6.47 -25.42
C ARG A 12 -0.50 5.85 -25.00
N THR A 13 -1.40 5.62 -25.95
CA THR A 13 -2.69 4.96 -25.68
C THR A 13 -2.51 3.56 -25.10
N GLN A 14 -1.56 2.77 -25.63
CA GLN A 14 -1.25 1.45 -25.10
C GLN A 14 -0.70 1.51 -23.66
N ARG A 15 0.19 2.47 -23.37
CA ARG A 15 0.70 2.68 -22.02
C ARG A 15 -0.43 3.04 -21.06
N ASP A 16 -1.28 3.99 -21.41
CA ASP A 16 -2.37 4.46 -20.55
C ASP A 16 -3.37 3.32 -20.26
N GLU A 17 -3.63 2.46 -21.25
CA GLU A 17 -4.45 1.27 -21.07
C GLU A 17 -3.80 0.23 -20.15
N ILE A 18 -2.49 -0.02 -20.30
CA ILE A 18 -1.75 -0.90 -19.37
C ILE A 18 -1.77 -0.34 -17.95
N GLU A 19 -1.57 0.98 -17.78
CA GLU A 19 -1.63 1.64 -16.48
C GLU A 19 -3.01 1.49 -15.83
N ARG A 20 -4.10 1.65 -16.61
CA ARG A 20 -5.46 1.41 -16.13
C ARG A 20 -5.69 -0.05 -15.72
N GLN A 21 -5.24 -1.01 -16.53
CA GLN A 21 -5.39 -2.43 -16.23
C GLN A 21 -4.62 -2.83 -14.96
N LEU A 22 -3.40 -2.35 -14.80
CA LEU A 22 -2.60 -2.56 -13.60
C LEU A 22 -3.25 -1.91 -12.38
N ALA A 23 -3.78 -0.69 -12.52
CA ALA A 23 -4.49 -0.02 -11.44
C ALA A 23 -5.73 -0.82 -11.02
N GLN A 24 -6.55 -1.26 -11.97
CA GLN A 24 -7.74 -2.08 -11.72
C GLN A 24 -7.38 -3.38 -10.96
N ALA A 25 -6.31 -4.06 -11.38
CA ALA A 25 -5.85 -5.30 -10.75
C ALA A 25 -5.28 -5.07 -9.33
N THR A 26 -4.81 -3.86 -9.01
CA THR A 26 -4.17 -3.54 -7.73
C THR A 26 -5.15 -3.04 -6.67
N ILE A 27 -6.28 -2.44 -7.06
CA ILE A 27 -7.25 -1.81 -6.15
C ILE A 27 -7.75 -2.78 -5.06
N ALA A 28 -8.21 -3.98 -5.44
CA ALA A 28 -8.77 -4.93 -4.48
C ALA A 28 -7.70 -5.49 -3.52
N PRO A 29 -6.53 -5.99 -3.98
CA PRO A 29 -5.44 -6.39 -3.08
C PRO A 29 -5.01 -5.28 -2.12
N MET A 30 -4.97 -4.03 -2.59
CA MET A 30 -4.60 -2.90 -1.76
C MET A 30 -5.65 -2.60 -0.69
N GLN A 31 -6.94 -2.70 -1.01
CA GLN A 31 -8.02 -2.59 -0.02
C GLN A 31 -7.94 -3.68 1.04
N GLU A 32 -7.70 -4.93 0.64
CA GLU A 32 -7.54 -6.07 1.55
C GLU A 32 -6.35 -5.85 2.49
N PHE A 33 -5.21 -5.40 1.95
CA PHE A 33 -4.03 -5.08 2.75
C PHE A 33 -4.28 -3.97 3.77
N LEU A 34 -4.97 -2.88 3.37
CA LEU A 34 -5.28 -1.78 4.27
C LEU A 34 -6.30 -2.17 5.33
N ALA A 35 -7.29 -3.01 4.98
CA ALA A 35 -8.23 -3.56 5.93
C ALA A 35 -7.53 -4.45 6.97
N LEU A 36 -6.58 -5.30 6.53
CA LEU A 36 -5.75 -6.11 7.42
C LEU A 36 -4.92 -5.23 8.35
N LEU A 37 -4.22 -4.22 7.81
CA LEU A 37 -3.46 -3.28 8.62
C LEU A 37 -4.34 -2.49 9.58
N GLY A 38 -5.58 -2.16 9.20
CA GLY A 38 -6.54 -1.43 10.03
C GLY A 38 -7.29 -2.30 11.04
N SER A 39 -7.05 -3.62 11.06
CA SER A 39 -7.84 -4.55 11.88
C SER A 39 -7.56 -4.42 13.38
N ASP A 40 -8.57 -4.80 14.16
CA ASP A 40 -8.46 -4.92 15.62
C ASP A 40 -7.43 -5.99 16.02
N GLU A 41 -7.30 -7.07 15.25
CA GLU A 41 -6.31 -8.13 15.51
C GLU A 41 -4.88 -7.59 15.50
N ILE A 42 -4.52 -6.75 14.53
CA ILE A 42 -3.21 -6.11 14.48
C ILE A 42 -3.04 -5.09 15.62
N THR A 43 -4.10 -4.38 15.99
CA THR A 43 -4.09 -3.48 17.15
C THR A 43 -3.79 -4.24 18.44
N GLU A 44 -4.57 -5.29 18.73
CA GLU A 44 -4.39 -6.15 19.91
C GLU A 44 -3.03 -6.84 19.93
N PHE A 45 -2.51 -7.25 18.77
CA PHE A 45 -1.16 -7.80 18.66
C PHE A 45 -0.09 -6.78 19.09
N LEU A 46 -0.15 -5.55 18.58
CA LEU A 46 0.80 -4.50 18.91
C LEU A 46 0.70 -4.08 20.38
N ASP A 47 -0.49 -4.04 20.96
CA ASP A 47 -0.70 -3.73 22.36
C ASP A 47 -0.11 -4.82 23.28
N ARG A 48 -0.37 -6.09 22.96
CA ARG A 48 0.27 -7.21 23.69
C ARG A 48 1.78 -7.19 23.58
N LEU A 49 2.30 -6.88 22.40
CA LEU A 49 3.74 -6.77 22.18
C LEU A 49 4.35 -5.61 22.97
N ALA A 50 3.69 -4.45 23.01
CA ALA A 50 4.12 -3.29 23.80
C ALA A 50 4.14 -3.62 25.30
N SER A 51 3.10 -4.32 25.80
CA SER A 51 3.05 -4.80 27.18
C SER A 51 4.19 -5.78 27.48
N ALA A 52 4.45 -6.74 26.58
CA ALA A 52 5.54 -7.71 26.73
C ALA A 52 6.93 -7.07 26.66
N ALA A 53 7.08 -5.97 25.92
CA ALA A 53 8.34 -5.24 25.78
C ALA A 53 8.59 -4.25 26.92
N SER A 54 7.58 -3.90 27.73
CA SER A 54 7.69 -2.97 28.85
C SER A 54 8.90 -3.22 29.79
N PRO A 55 9.16 -4.46 30.26
CA PRO A 55 10.29 -4.74 31.16
C PRO A 55 11.64 -4.84 30.44
N LEU A 56 11.70 -4.79 29.11
CA LEU A 56 12.94 -4.96 28.33
C LEU A 56 13.76 -3.67 28.29
N GLU A 57 14.92 -3.69 27.63
CA GLU A 57 15.72 -2.48 27.45
C GLU A 57 15.01 -1.42 26.60
N GLU A 58 15.46 -0.17 26.75
CA GLU A 58 14.85 0.98 26.06
C GLU A 58 14.87 0.83 24.54
N ARG A 59 15.95 0.27 23.99
CA ARG A 59 16.06 -0.02 22.56
C ARG A 59 14.90 -0.86 22.06
N THR A 60 14.58 -1.95 22.77
CA THR A 60 13.49 -2.86 22.40
C THR A 60 12.13 -2.19 22.50
N ARG A 61 11.87 -1.42 23.56
CA ARG A 61 10.62 -0.64 23.66
C ARG A 61 10.45 0.33 22.51
N ARG A 62 11.51 1.10 22.19
CA ARG A 62 11.51 2.03 21.06
C ARG A 62 11.23 1.33 19.74
N GLN A 63 11.78 0.13 19.54
CA GLN A 63 11.55 -0.66 18.34
C GLN A 63 10.07 -1.06 18.19
N VAL A 64 9.42 -1.48 19.27
CA VAL A 64 7.98 -1.82 19.26
C VAL A 64 7.13 -0.59 18.99
N THR A 65 7.43 0.56 19.62
CA THR A 65 6.75 1.83 19.31
C THR A 65 6.90 2.22 17.84
N GLN A 66 8.08 2.00 17.26
CA GLN A 66 8.32 2.26 15.84
C GLN A 66 7.47 1.37 14.93
N TRP A 67 7.23 0.11 15.29
CA TRP A 67 6.36 -0.77 14.50
C TRP A 67 4.92 -0.28 14.48
N ALA A 68 4.39 0.14 15.64
CA ALA A 68 3.06 0.74 15.71
C ALA A 68 2.97 2.04 14.89
N SER A 69 4.02 2.88 14.93
CA SER A 69 4.09 4.10 14.11
C SER A 69 4.17 3.80 12.61
N ALA A 70 4.95 2.79 12.23
CA ALA A 70 5.10 2.36 10.84
C ALA A 70 3.78 1.84 10.27
N ARG A 71 3.00 1.07 11.05
CA ARG A 71 1.65 0.65 10.68
C ARG A 71 0.77 1.85 10.30
N THR A 72 0.68 2.85 11.17
CA THR A 72 -0.14 4.05 10.92
C THR A 72 0.32 4.79 9.66
N ALA A 73 1.64 4.89 9.44
CA ALA A 73 2.18 5.50 8.23
C ALA A 73 1.82 4.68 6.96
N MET A 74 1.91 3.35 7.02
CA MET A 74 1.56 2.46 5.91
C MET A 74 0.08 2.57 5.53
N VAL A 75 -0.83 2.60 6.51
CA VAL A 75 -2.27 2.81 6.25
C VAL A 75 -2.50 4.14 5.55
N LYS A 76 -1.92 5.22 6.07
CA LYS A 76 -2.08 6.56 5.48
C LYS A 76 -1.55 6.66 4.05
N ILE A 77 -0.35 6.14 3.80
CA ILE A 77 0.24 6.14 2.45
C ILE A 77 -0.61 5.27 1.53
N GLY A 78 -1.09 4.13 2.02
CA GLY A 78 -1.93 3.24 1.27
C GLY A 78 -3.28 3.86 0.88
N ASP A 79 -3.93 4.59 1.79
CA ASP A 79 -5.19 5.27 1.46
C ASP A 79 -5.01 6.31 0.33
N ILE A 80 -3.90 7.06 0.36
CA ILE A 80 -3.56 8.03 -0.68
C ILE A 80 -3.36 7.33 -2.03
N GLU A 81 -2.62 6.23 -2.02
CA GLU A 81 -2.32 5.47 -3.23
C GLU A 81 -3.56 4.76 -3.77
N LEU A 82 -4.42 4.21 -2.91
CA LEU A 82 -5.70 3.63 -3.31
C LEU A 82 -6.60 4.69 -3.98
N ALA A 83 -6.63 5.91 -3.45
CA ALA A 83 -7.35 7.01 -4.08
C ALA A 83 -6.75 7.39 -5.45
N ARG A 84 -5.43 7.35 -5.60
CA ARG A 84 -4.74 7.57 -6.89
C ARG A 84 -5.12 6.49 -7.90
N LEU A 85 -5.09 5.22 -7.51
CA LEU A 85 -5.43 4.08 -8.39
C LEU A 85 -6.88 4.16 -8.87
N ARG A 86 -7.82 4.51 -8.00
CA ARG A 86 -9.23 4.71 -8.37
C ARG A 86 -9.41 5.77 -9.46
N LYS A 87 -8.70 6.91 -9.35
CA LYS A 87 -8.74 7.98 -10.37
C LYS A 87 -8.18 7.57 -11.75
N LEU A 88 -7.39 6.50 -11.83
CA LEU A 88 -6.86 6.01 -13.11
C LEU A 88 -7.86 5.10 -13.84
N VAL A 89 -8.82 4.54 -13.10
CA VAL A 89 -9.85 3.64 -13.63
C VAL A 89 -11.21 4.30 -13.81
N ASP A 90 -11.49 5.39 -13.08
CA ASP A 90 -12.66 6.27 -13.24
C ASP A 90 -12.60 7.10 -14.54
#